data_AF-C3NAT6-F1
#
_entry.id   AF-C3NAT6-F1
#
_cell.length_a   1.000
_cell.length_b   1.000
_cell.length_c   1.000
_cell.angle_alpha   90.00
_cell.angle_beta   90.00
_cell.angle_gamma   90.00
#
_symmetry.space_group_name_H-M   'P 1'
#
loop_
_entity.id
_entity.type
_entity.pdbx_description
1 polymer ?
#
loop_
_entity_poly.entity_id
_entity_poly.type
_entity_poly.pdbx_seq_one_letter_code
_entity_poly.pdbx_strand_id
1 'polypeptide(L)' 'MRRAFYLAALTAIKVNPVIKRFYEDHKGRLKGKKLIVACARKLAVITWAVLYYNKPFDASE' A
#
# COMPACT_ATOMS: atom_id res chain seq x y z
N MET A 1 -16.03 -0.24 -3.21
CA MET A 1 -14.68 0.31 -2.89
C MET A 1 -13.57 -0.73 -2.72
N ARG A 2 -13.76 -1.90 -2.08
CA ARG A 2 -12.66 -2.88 -1.86
C ARG A 2 -11.94 -3.36 -3.14
N ARG A 3 -12.65 -3.50 -4.26
CA ARG A 3 -12.06 -3.92 -5.55
C ARG A 3 -11.14 -2.86 -6.17
N ALA A 4 -11.49 -1.58 -6.06
CA ALA A 4 -10.69 -0.49 -6.60
C ALA A 4 -9.31 -0.42 -5.92
N PHE A 5 -9.30 -0.46 -4.58
CA PHE A 5 -8.03 -0.48 -3.82
C PHE A 5 -7.24 -1.78 -4.02
N TYR A 6 -7.90 -2.91 -4.28
CA TYR A 6 -7.21 -4.16 -4.60
C TYR A 6 -6.46 -4.07 -5.93
N LEU A 7 -7.10 -3.53 -6.98
CA LEU A 7 -6.46 -3.32 -8.29
C LEU A 7 -5.35 -2.26 -8.20
N ALA A 8 -5.59 -1.17 -7.46
CA ALA A 8 -4.58 -0.14 -7.21
C ALA A 8 -3.38 -0.69 -6.43
N ALA A 9 -3.59 -1.61 -5.48
CA ALA A 9 -2.49 -2.26 -4.78
C ALA A 9 -1.65 -3.15 -5.70
N LEU A 10 -2.28 -3.87 -6.64
CA LEU A 10 -1.56 -4.70 -7.61
C LEU A 10 -0.62 -3.89 -8.52
N THR A 11 -1.06 -2.70 -8.96
CA THR A 11 -0.21 -1.80 -9.74
C THR A 11 0.87 -1.16 -8.86
N ALA A 12 0.50 -0.71 -7.66
CA ALA A 12 1.41 -0.06 -6.72
C ALA A 12 2.54 -0.99 -6.22
N ILE A 13 2.30 -2.29 -6.06
CA ILE A 13 3.37 -3.25 -5.73
C ILE A 13 4.47 -3.25 -6.81
N LYS A 14 4.12 -2.97 -8.07
CA LYS A 14 5.08 -2.95 -9.19
C LYS A 14 5.81 -1.61 -9.31
N VAL A 15 5.08 -0.50 -9.18
CA VAL A 15 5.60 0.85 -9.50
C VAL A 15 6.02 1.67 -8.28
N ASN A 16 5.46 1.40 -7.10
CA ASN A 16 5.73 2.18 -5.90
C ASN A 16 6.76 1.46 -5.02
N PRO A 17 7.98 2.01 -4.83
CA PRO A 17 9.04 1.36 -4.06
C PRO A 17 8.66 1.15 -2.58
N VAL A 18 7.85 2.03 -1.99
CA VAL A 18 7.40 1.92 -0.59
C VAL A 18 6.44 0.74 -0.41
N ILE A 19 5.48 0.60 -1.32
CA ILE A 19 4.54 -0.52 -1.29
C ILE A 19 5.24 -1.83 -1.66
N LYS A 20 6.20 -1.80 -2.59
CA LYS A 20 7.01 -2.96 -2.96
C LYS A 20 7.84 -3.47 -1.78
N ARG A 21 8.50 -2.57 -1.04
CA ARG A 21 9.24 -2.92 0.18
C ARG A 21 8.31 -3.54 1.23
N PHE A 22 7.19 -2.89 1.50
CA PHE A 22 6.18 -3.42 2.42
C PHE A 22 5.68 -4.81 2.02
N TYR A 23 5.47 -5.04 0.71
CA TYR A 23 5.05 -6.33 0.17
C TYR A 23 6.10 -7.41 0.44
N GLU A 24 7.38 -7.18 0.11
CA GLU A 24 8.44 -8.17 0.33
C GLU A 24 8.67 -8.43 1.84
N ASP A 25 8.65 -7.40 2.68
CA ASP A 25 8.78 -7.53 4.14
C ASP A 25 7.67 -8.41 4.75
N HIS A 26 6.45 -8.33 4.20
CA HIS A 26 5.28 -9.05 4.73
C HIS A 26 4.95 -10.34 3.98
N LYS A 27 5.62 -10.64 2.87
CA LYS A 27 5.40 -11.84 2.05
C LYS A 27 5.68 -13.14 2.82
N GLY A 28 6.60 -13.10 3.78
CA GLY A 28 6.88 -14.23 4.68
C GLY A 28 5.79 -14.46 5.73
N ARG A 29 5.11 -13.41 6.19
CA ARG A 29 4.10 -13.46 7.28
C ARG A 29 2.66 -13.58 6.78
N LEU A 30 2.36 -12.98 5.62
CA LEU A 30 1.02 -12.90 5.05
C LEU A 30 1.00 -13.56 3.67
N LYS A 31 0.09 -14.51 3.46
CA LYS A 31 -0.05 -15.25 2.19
C LYS A 31 -1.34 -14.90 1.45
N GLY A 32 -1.27 -14.94 0.11
CA GLY A 32 -2.41 -14.79 -0.78
C GLY A 32 -3.12 -13.43 -0.69
N LYS A 33 -4.46 -13.44 -0.72
CA LYS A 33 -5.29 -12.23 -0.74
C LYS A 33 -5.06 -11.28 0.45
N LYS A 34 -4.65 -11.82 1.61
CA LYS A 34 -4.40 -11.01 2.82
C LYS A 34 -3.25 -10.03 2.63
N LEU A 35 -2.20 -10.43 1.90
CA LEU A 35 -1.04 -9.58 1.62
C LEU A 35 -1.42 -8.39 0.74
N ILE A 36 -2.22 -8.63 -0.30
CA ILE A 36 -2.69 -7.56 -1.21
C ILE A 36 -3.64 -6.63 -0.47
N VAL A 37 -4.51 -7.15 0.41
CA VAL A 37 -5.38 -6.31 1.24
C VAL A 37 -4.57 -5.45 2.23
N ALA A 38 -3.47 -5.99 2.79
CA ALA A 38 -2.57 -5.21 3.64
C ALA A 38 -1.90 -4.08 2.86
N CYS A 39 -1.40 -4.35 1.65
CA CYS A 39 -0.83 -3.33 0.76
C CYS A 39 -1.87 -2.26 0.38
N ALA A 40 -3.09 -2.68 0.04
CA ALA A 40 -4.21 -1.79 -0.26
C ALA A 40 -4.56 -0.87 0.92
N ARG A 41 -4.54 -1.41 2.15
CA ARG A 41 -4.78 -0.63 3.37
C ARG A 41 -3.68 0.39 3.61
N LYS A 42 -2.40 0.01 3.45
CA LYS A 42 -1.29 0.95 3.59
C LYS A 42 -1.37 2.08 2.57
N LEU A 43 -1.75 1.76 1.34
CA LEU A 43 -1.96 2.74 0.27
C LEU A 43 -3.09 3.72 0.60
N ALA A 44 -4.23 3.22 1.10
CA ALA A 44 -5.34 4.07 1.52
C ALA A 44 -4.97 5.00 2.68
N VAL A 45 -4.17 4.53 3.65
CA VAL A 45 -3.69 5.35 4.77
C VAL A 45 -2.76 6.46 4.28
N ILE A 46 -1.84 6.17 3.36
CA ILE A 46 -0.96 7.17 2.75
C ILE A 46 -1.79 8.24 2.03
N THR A 47 -2.73 7.82 1.17
CA THR A 47 -3.59 8.75 0.44
C THR A 47 -4.41 9.62 1.39
N TRP A 48 -4.97 9.03 2.45
CA TRP A 48 -5.72 9.79 3.45
C TRP A 48 -4.82 10.75 4.23
N ALA A 49 -3.59 10.35 4.56
CA ALA A 49 -2.64 11.22 5.27
C ALA A 49 -2.26 12.45 4.44
N VAL A 50 -2.01 12.28 3.15
CA VAL A 50 -1.73 13.39 2.22
C VAL A 50 -2.95 14.30 2.08
N LEU A 51 -4.13 13.73 1.88
CA LEU A 51 -5.36 14.51 1.67
C LEU A 51 -5.82 15.26 2.91
N TYR A 52 -5.73 14.64 4.09
CA TYR A 52 -6.30 15.19 5.32
C TYR A 52 -5.32 16.05 6.11
N TYR A 53 -4.06 15.63 6.21
CA TYR A 53 -3.04 16.39 6.95
C TYR A 53 -2.23 17.34 6.07
N ASN A 54 -2.45 17.34 4.75
CA ASN A 54 -1.70 18.13 3.77
C ASN A 54 -0.17 18.01 3.94
N LYS A 55 0.28 16.86 4.44
CA LYS A 55 1.70 16.56 4.58
C LYS A 55 2.18 15.96 3.25
N PRO A 56 3.31 16.43 2.70
CA PRO A 56 3.91 15.79 1.55
C PRO A 56 4.24 14.33 1.91
N PHE A 57 4.04 13.43 0.94
CA PHE A 57 4.38 12.03 1.14
C PHE A 57 5.89 11.90 1.34
N ASP A 58 6.29 11.42 2.51
CA ASP A 58 7.68 11.11 2.83
C ASP A 58 7.89 9.59 2.73
N ALA A 59 8.82 9.18 1.85
CA ALA A 59 9.14 7.78 1.60
C ALA A 59 10.23 7.22 2.53
N SER A 60 10.70 8.03 3.49
CA SER A 60 11.81 7.72 4.40
C SER A 60 11.37 6.96 5.67
N GLU A 61 10.07 6.91 5.97
CA GLU A 61 9.47 6.20 7.13
C GLU A 61 9.11 4.73 6.86
#